data_AF-A0A9X6NWJ1-F1
#
_entry.id   AF-A0A9X6NWJ1-F1
#
_cell.length_a   1.000
_cell.length_b   1.000
_cell.length_c   1.000
_cell.angle_alpha   90.00
_cell.angle_beta   90.00
_cell.angle_gamma   90.00
#
_symmetry.space_group_name_H-M   'P 1'
#
loop_
_entity.id
_entity.type
_entity.pdbx_description
1 polymer ?
#
loop_
_entity_poly.entity_id
_entity_poly.type
_entity_poly.pdbx_seq_one_letter_code
_entity_poly.pdbx_strand_id
1 'polypeptide(L)'
;MEKKKVVLAYSGGLDTSVAIKWLQEKDYDIIALCLDLGEGKDLAFVKEKALSVGAIKSYMIDVQEEFANEYALMAMQAHTLYEGKYPLVSALSRPLIAKKLVEIAEQEGATAVAHGCTGKGNDQVRFEVSIQALNPYLEVIAPVREWKWSREEEIAYAKENDVPIPINLDSPFSIDQNLWGRSNECGILEDPWAAPPEDAYEMTLALEDTPNKPEFVEIGFEAGVPTTLNGTAYSLAELIKTLNALAGKHGVGRIDHVENRLVGIKSREVYECPAAMTLITAHKELEDLTHVKEVAHFKPVIEQKITELIYNGLWFSPLKQALHAFLQETQKNVTGTVRVKLFKGHAIVEGRKSEYSLYDEKLATYTAQDEFNHDAAVGFISLFGLPTKVYSQVNQKKVEA
;
A
#
# COMPACT_ATOMS: atom_id res chain seq x y z
N MET A 1 33.81 24.76 14.20
CA MET A 1 33.15 23.47 14.53
C MET A 1 32.65 22.90 13.23
N GLU A 2 32.77 21.59 13.03
CA GLU A 2 32.18 20.93 11.86
C GLU A 2 30.65 21.09 11.93
N LYS A 3 30.02 21.50 10.83
CA LYS A 3 28.55 21.69 10.80
C LYS A 3 27.87 20.34 10.99
N LYS A 4 26.72 20.33 11.67
CA LYS A 4 25.93 19.11 11.83
C LYS A 4 25.35 18.72 10.47
N LYS A 5 25.41 17.45 10.10
CA LYS A 5 24.77 16.96 8.88
C LYS A 5 23.35 16.49 9.15
N VAL A 6 22.47 16.72 8.19
CA VAL A 6 21.08 16.23 8.18
C VAL A 6 20.77 15.52 6.87
N VAL A 7 20.12 14.36 6.93
CA VAL A 7 19.61 13.68 5.73
C VAL A 7 18.14 14.04 5.53
N LEU A 8 17.82 14.71 4.44
CA LEU A 8 16.46 15.17 4.12
C LEU A 8 15.80 14.20 3.12
N ALA A 9 14.61 13.69 3.48
CA ALA A 9 13.72 13.04 2.53
C ALA A 9 13.27 14.06 1.48
N TYR A 10 13.76 13.91 0.25
CA TYR A 10 13.62 14.92 -0.80
C TYR A 10 12.84 14.39 -1.99
N SER A 11 11.69 15.01 -2.27
CA SER A 11 10.80 14.61 -3.37
C SER A 11 10.94 15.47 -4.63
N GLY A 12 11.70 16.57 -4.55
CA GLY A 12 11.80 17.58 -5.62
C GLY A 12 10.68 18.62 -5.62
N GLY A 13 9.67 18.47 -4.74
CA GLY A 13 8.57 19.43 -4.56
C GLY A 13 9.02 20.75 -3.95
N LEU A 14 8.10 21.73 -3.89
CA LEU A 14 8.37 23.05 -3.30
C LEU A 14 8.84 22.92 -1.85
N ASP A 15 8.08 22.19 -1.03
CA ASP A 15 8.26 22.09 0.41
C ASP A 15 9.63 21.53 0.78
N THR A 16 10.03 20.42 0.14
CA THR A 16 11.35 19.83 0.39
C THR A 16 12.49 20.66 -0.21
N SER A 17 12.23 21.50 -1.22
CA SER A 17 13.24 22.44 -1.76
C SER A 17 13.44 23.62 -0.82
N VAL A 18 12.35 24.17 -0.29
CA VAL A 18 12.38 25.23 0.73
C VAL A 18 13.03 24.72 2.02
N ALA A 19 12.76 23.48 2.41
CA ALA A 19 13.38 22.84 3.57
C ALA A 19 14.91 22.83 3.51
N ILE A 20 15.52 22.71 2.32
CA ILE A 20 16.98 22.79 2.18
C ILE A 20 17.49 24.15 2.69
N LYS A 21 16.92 25.26 2.19
CA LYS A 21 17.33 26.61 2.61
C LYS A 21 17.05 26.87 4.09
N TRP A 22 15.88 26.47 4.56
CA TRP A 22 15.51 26.62 5.95
C TRP A 22 16.45 25.87 6.90
N LEU A 23 16.89 24.65 6.55
CA LEU A 23 17.86 23.89 7.33
C LEU A 23 19.27 24.52 7.29
N GLN A 24 19.65 25.19 6.20
CA GLN A 24 20.92 25.93 6.13
C GLN A 24 20.93 27.11 7.13
N GLU A 25 19.81 27.82 7.30
CA GLU A 25 19.66 28.88 8.30
C GLU A 25 19.78 28.36 9.74
N LYS A 26 19.51 27.06 9.95
CA LYS A 26 19.72 26.36 11.22
C LYS A 26 21.12 25.76 11.39
N ASP A 27 22.05 26.12 10.50
CA ASP A 27 23.46 25.69 10.51
C ASP A 27 23.68 24.18 10.27
N TYR A 28 22.81 23.55 9.47
CA TYR A 28 23.01 22.18 8.99
C TYR A 28 23.64 22.12 7.60
N ASP A 29 24.43 21.07 7.37
CA ASP A 29 24.83 20.60 6.03
C ASP A 29 23.83 19.53 5.56
N ILE A 30 23.15 19.79 4.45
CA ILE A 30 22.02 18.97 4.00
C ILE A 30 22.47 17.93 2.97
N ILE A 31 22.09 16.68 3.21
CA ILE A 31 22.21 15.56 2.28
C ILE A 31 20.79 15.23 1.83
N ALA A 32 20.47 15.49 0.56
CA ALA A 32 19.17 15.13 0.00
C ALA A 32 19.15 13.63 -0.32
N LEU A 33 18.08 12.94 0.06
CA LEU A 33 17.82 11.55 -0.30
C LEU A 33 16.50 11.45 -1.05
N CYS A 34 16.57 11.02 -2.29
CA CYS A 34 15.41 10.67 -3.10
C CYS A 34 15.44 9.18 -3.42
N LEU A 35 14.29 8.52 -3.32
CA LEU A 35 14.11 7.11 -3.63
C LEU A 35 13.18 6.98 -4.81
N ASP A 36 13.55 6.18 -5.80
CA ASP A 36 12.63 5.78 -6.86
C ASP A 36 11.78 4.62 -6.36
N LEU A 37 10.49 4.89 -6.15
CA LEU A 37 9.48 3.94 -5.73
C LEU A 37 8.53 3.60 -6.89
N GLY A 38 8.87 3.96 -8.12
CA GLY A 38 8.07 3.68 -9.32
C GLY A 38 7.07 4.79 -9.67
N GLU A 39 7.26 6.00 -9.17
CA GLU A 39 6.40 7.14 -9.47
C GLU A 39 6.64 7.79 -10.86
N GLY A 40 7.69 7.39 -11.58
CA GLY A 40 7.97 7.88 -12.93
C GLY A 40 8.58 9.29 -13.02
N LYS A 41 9.23 9.78 -11.94
CA LYS A 41 9.89 11.09 -11.91
C LYS A 41 11.16 11.13 -12.76
N ASP A 42 11.51 12.32 -13.25
CA ASP A 42 12.85 12.61 -13.76
C ASP A 42 13.85 12.71 -12.58
N LEU A 43 14.41 11.56 -12.24
CA LEU A 43 15.34 11.41 -11.12
C LEU A 43 16.61 12.25 -11.31
N ALA A 44 17.10 12.41 -12.54
CA ALA A 44 18.28 13.22 -12.82
C ALA A 44 17.99 14.69 -12.51
N PHE A 45 16.84 15.20 -12.95
CA PHE A 45 16.41 16.55 -12.62
C PHE A 45 16.24 16.76 -11.12
N VAL A 46 15.60 15.83 -10.40
CA VAL A 46 15.41 15.95 -8.94
C VAL A 46 16.76 16.00 -8.22
N LYS A 47 17.71 15.15 -8.62
CA LYS A 47 19.06 15.13 -8.05
C LYS A 47 19.80 16.46 -8.23
N GLU A 48 19.83 16.97 -9.47
CA GLU A 48 20.50 18.24 -9.78
C GLU A 48 19.80 19.43 -9.13
N LYS A 49 18.47 19.42 -9.03
CA LYS A 49 17.70 20.44 -8.33
C LYS A 49 18.10 20.52 -6.85
N ALA A 50 18.27 19.39 -6.15
CA ALA A 50 18.67 19.41 -4.74
C ALA A 50 20.04 20.09 -4.54
N LEU A 51 21.00 19.78 -5.42
CA LEU A 51 22.35 20.35 -5.38
C LEU A 51 22.32 21.86 -5.67
N SER A 52 21.58 22.28 -6.70
CA SER A 52 21.47 23.70 -7.07
C SER A 52 20.80 24.55 -6.00
N VAL A 53 19.83 23.99 -5.27
CA VAL A 53 19.17 24.66 -4.15
C VAL A 53 20.08 24.78 -2.93
N GLY A 54 21.02 23.85 -2.72
CA GLY A 54 22.06 23.98 -1.70
C GLY A 54 22.38 22.73 -0.89
N ALA A 55 21.87 21.56 -1.26
CA ALA A 55 22.33 20.31 -0.65
C ALA A 55 23.81 20.07 -0.98
N ILE A 56 24.60 19.69 0.02
CA ILE A 56 26.04 19.36 -0.18
C ILE A 56 26.23 18.01 -0.89
N LYS A 57 25.21 17.16 -0.86
CA LYS A 57 25.16 15.86 -1.50
C LYS A 57 23.72 15.48 -1.82
N SER A 58 23.51 14.73 -2.90
CA SER A 58 22.19 14.27 -3.33
C SER A 58 22.26 12.82 -3.76
N TYR A 59 21.58 11.96 -3.01
CA TYR A 59 21.42 10.54 -3.26
C TYR A 59 20.15 10.27 -4.05
N MET A 60 20.29 9.40 -5.04
CA MET A 60 19.18 8.84 -5.79
C MET A 60 19.33 7.33 -5.78
N ILE A 61 18.36 6.62 -5.23
CA ILE A 61 18.43 5.18 -5.04
C ILE A 61 17.18 4.54 -5.60
N ASP A 62 17.35 3.59 -6.53
CA ASP A 62 16.27 2.73 -6.98
C ASP A 62 15.97 1.69 -5.91
N VAL A 63 14.74 1.70 -5.41
CA VAL A 63 14.27 0.78 -4.37
C VAL A 63 12.99 0.06 -4.80
N GLN A 64 12.67 0.03 -6.09
CA GLN A 64 11.41 -0.54 -6.58
C GLN A 64 11.26 -2.02 -6.28
N GLU A 65 12.32 -2.81 -6.47
CA GLU A 65 12.32 -4.23 -6.11
C GLU A 65 12.30 -4.43 -4.58
N GLU A 66 13.02 -3.62 -3.81
CA GLU A 66 12.99 -3.70 -2.35
C GLU A 66 11.57 -3.39 -1.82
N PHE A 67 10.93 -2.35 -2.37
CA PHE A 67 9.56 -1.99 -2.06
C PHE A 67 8.58 -3.11 -2.41
N ALA A 68 8.70 -3.65 -3.62
CA ALA A 68 7.83 -4.72 -4.09
C ALA A 68 7.95 -5.98 -3.20
N ASN A 69 9.17 -6.45 -2.95
CA ASN A 69 9.42 -7.73 -2.26
C ASN A 69 9.29 -7.64 -0.73
N GLU A 70 9.68 -6.52 -0.10
CA GLU A 70 9.65 -6.41 1.37
C GLU A 70 8.37 -5.77 1.91
N TYR A 71 7.65 -4.96 1.12
CA TYR A 71 6.51 -4.16 1.56
C TYR A 71 5.21 -4.54 0.86
N ALA A 72 5.16 -4.38 -0.47
CA ALA A 72 3.95 -4.65 -1.24
C ALA A 72 3.53 -6.12 -1.20
N LEU A 73 4.49 -7.06 -1.25
CA LEU A 73 4.23 -8.49 -1.15
C LEU A 73 3.51 -8.86 0.15
N MET A 74 4.01 -8.38 1.30
CA MET A 74 3.38 -8.64 2.59
C MET A 74 1.97 -8.06 2.64
N ALA A 75 1.77 -6.86 2.09
CA ALA A 75 0.46 -6.22 2.02
C ALA A 75 -0.53 -7.04 1.15
N MET A 76 -0.05 -7.56 0.01
CA MET A 76 -0.83 -8.41 -0.89
C MET A 76 -1.20 -9.73 -0.22
N GLN A 77 -0.24 -10.41 0.41
CA GLN A 77 -0.46 -11.69 1.09
C GLN A 77 -1.41 -11.55 2.30
N ALA A 78 -1.35 -10.41 2.98
CA ALA A 78 -2.25 -10.05 4.07
C ALA A 78 -3.57 -9.43 3.60
N HIS A 79 -3.84 -9.37 2.29
CA HIS A 79 -5.04 -8.77 1.70
C HIS A 79 -5.40 -7.41 2.30
N THR A 80 -4.40 -6.56 2.54
CA THR A 80 -4.63 -5.36 3.33
C THR A 80 -5.59 -4.41 2.64
N LEU A 81 -6.68 -4.09 3.32
CA LEU A 81 -7.68 -3.11 2.91
C LEU A 81 -8.12 -2.34 4.16
N TYR A 82 -7.50 -1.18 4.40
CA TYR A 82 -7.87 -0.32 5.51
C TYR A 82 -9.33 0.09 5.37
N GLU A 83 -10.09 -0.15 6.45
CA GLU A 83 -11.54 0.04 6.51
C GLU A 83 -12.29 -0.63 5.34
N GLY A 84 -11.75 -1.75 4.83
CA GLY A 84 -12.32 -2.54 3.75
C GLY A 84 -12.15 -1.95 2.35
N LYS A 85 -11.38 -0.86 2.18
CA LYS A 85 -11.23 -0.16 0.90
C LYS A 85 -9.79 0.10 0.47
N TYR A 86 -8.95 0.65 1.36
CA TYR A 86 -7.68 1.25 0.97
C TYR A 86 -6.49 0.28 1.10
N PRO A 87 -5.77 -0.06 0.00
CA PRO A 87 -4.66 -1.02 0.04
C PRO A 87 -3.33 -0.41 0.47
N LEU A 88 -3.36 0.59 1.37
CA LEU A 88 -2.19 1.12 2.07
C LEU A 88 -1.08 1.72 1.18
N VAL A 89 -1.44 2.19 -0.02
CA VAL A 89 -0.54 2.80 -1.04
C VAL A 89 0.58 3.63 -0.42
N SER A 90 0.18 4.72 0.24
CA SER A 90 1.09 5.65 0.86
C SER A 90 1.75 5.01 2.07
N ALA A 91 0.97 4.40 2.96
CA ALA A 91 1.45 3.85 4.23
C ALA A 91 2.62 2.85 4.08
N LEU A 92 2.65 2.07 2.99
CA LEU A 92 3.67 1.05 2.73
C LEU A 92 5.05 1.63 2.42
N SER A 93 5.14 2.79 1.75
CA SER A 93 6.44 3.33 1.31
C SER A 93 7.21 4.05 2.43
N ARG A 94 6.50 4.65 3.39
CA ARG A 94 7.08 5.45 4.49
C ARG A 94 8.11 4.67 5.32
N PRO A 95 7.85 3.42 5.76
CA PRO A 95 8.87 2.68 6.51
C PRO A 95 10.13 2.38 5.68
N LEU A 96 10.02 2.17 4.36
CA LEU A 96 11.18 2.01 3.49
C LEU A 96 11.99 3.32 3.37
N ILE A 97 11.29 4.45 3.18
CA ILE A 97 11.96 5.76 3.13
C ILE A 97 12.68 6.04 4.47
N ALA A 98 12.01 5.78 5.60
CA ALA A 98 12.61 5.91 6.93
C ALA A 98 13.85 5.01 7.09
N LYS A 99 13.79 3.75 6.65
CA LYS A 99 14.93 2.82 6.65
C LYS A 99 16.12 3.41 5.90
N LYS A 100 15.91 3.90 4.67
CA LYS A 100 17.00 4.51 3.87
C LYS A 100 17.53 5.82 4.45
N LEU A 101 16.67 6.64 5.07
CA LEU A 101 17.14 7.86 5.75
C LEU A 101 18.11 7.52 6.89
N VAL A 102 17.77 6.52 7.70
CA VAL A 102 18.62 6.06 8.81
C VAL A 102 19.93 5.46 8.27
N GLU A 103 19.86 4.57 7.27
CA GLU A 103 21.04 3.97 6.64
C GLU A 103 22.02 5.03 6.10
N ILE A 104 21.51 6.04 5.38
CA ILE A 104 22.34 7.12 4.83
C ILE A 104 22.84 8.06 5.93
N ALA A 105 22.04 8.33 6.97
CA ALA A 105 22.49 9.14 8.09
C ALA A 105 23.68 8.51 8.81
N GLU A 106 23.62 7.20 9.05
CA GLU A 106 24.72 6.45 9.66
C GLU A 106 25.95 6.42 8.75
N GLN A 107 25.78 6.18 7.45
CA GLN A 107 26.87 6.18 6.47
C GLN A 107 27.59 7.53 6.40
N GLU A 108 26.86 8.64 6.52
CA GLU A 108 27.39 10.00 6.38
C GLU A 108 27.84 10.64 7.69
N GLY A 109 27.62 9.96 8.82
CA GLY A 109 27.82 10.52 10.16
C GLY A 109 26.89 11.70 10.46
N ALA A 110 25.67 11.67 9.90
CA ALA A 110 24.65 12.68 10.18
C ALA A 110 24.04 12.49 11.56
N THR A 111 23.76 13.60 12.23
CA THR A 111 23.17 13.60 13.58
C THR A 111 21.66 13.74 13.54
N ALA A 112 21.10 14.04 12.37
CA ALA A 112 19.69 14.32 12.19
C ALA A 112 19.17 13.77 10.85
N VAL A 113 17.86 13.54 10.80
CA VAL A 113 17.09 13.31 9.58
C VAL A 113 15.93 14.29 9.51
N ALA A 114 15.49 14.65 8.31
CA ALA A 114 14.41 15.60 8.10
C ALA A 114 13.37 15.08 7.09
N HIS A 115 12.12 15.48 7.27
CA HIS A 115 11.02 15.17 6.33
C HIS A 115 10.04 16.33 6.16
N GLY A 116 9.37 16.39 5.01
CA GLY A 116 8.39 17.44 4.66
C GLY A 116 6.95 17.19 5.13
N CYS A 117 6.68 16.23 6.01
CA CYS A 117 5.30 15.93 6.41
C CYS A 117 4.64 17.07 7.19
N THR A 118 3.33 17.28 6.95
CA THR A 118 2.50 18.23 7.69
C THR A 118 2.04 17.68 9.04
N GLY A 119 1.55 18.56 9.92
CA GLY A 119 1.05 18.20 11.25
C GLY A 119 -0.32 17.51 11.30
N LYS A 120 -1.05 17.40 10.18
CA LYS A 120 -2.40 16.80 10.11
C LYS A 120 -2.46 15.44 9.41
N GLY A 121 -1.34 15.00 8.83
CA GLY A 121 -1.24 13.74 8.09
C GLY A 121 -0.80 12.57 8.97
N ASN A 122 -1.07 11.35 8.51
CA ASN A 122 -0.54 10.13 9.13
C ASN A 122 0.96 9.95 8.90
N ASP A 123 1.51 10.54 7.83
CA ASP A 123 2.90 10.30 7.41
C ASP A 123 3.95 10.78 8.41
N GLN A 124 3.69 11.88 9.14
CA GLN A 124 4.59 12.30 10.22
C GLN A 124 4.77 11.18 11.26
N VAL A 125 3.69 10.46 11.59
CA VAL A 125 3.74 9.36 12.56
C VAL A 125 4.51 8.19 11.95
N ARG A 126 4.22 7.84 10.69
CA ARG A 126 4.88 6.74 9.99
C ARG A 126 6.39 6.95 9.85
N PHE A 127 6.82 8.17 9.53
CA PHE A 127 8.24 8.53 9.48
C PHE A 127 8.87 8.52 10.87
N GLU A 128 8.37 9.31 11.81
CA GLU A 128 9.02 9.51 13.11
C GLU A 128 9.08 8.23 13.93
N VAL A 129 7.99 7.46 13.98
CA VAL A 129 7.95 6.18 14.70
C VAL A 129 8.92 5.19 14.06
N SER A 130 9.01 5.15 12.73
CA SER A 130 9.95 4.27 12.03
C SER A 130 11.41 4.66 12.29
N ILE A 131 11.73 5.95 12.18
CA ILE A 131 13.08 6.47 12.44
C ILE A 131 13.48 6.18 13.89
N GLN A 132 12.62 6.48 14.86
CA GLN A 132 12.88 6.21 16.27
C GLN A 132 13.04 4.72 16.59
N ALA A 133 12.27 3.86 15.92
CA ALA A 133 12.39 2.41 16.07
C ALA A 133 13.72 1.86 15.50
N LEU A 134 14.23 2.46 14.43
CA LEU A 134 15.47 2.05 13.77
C LEU A 134 16.72 2.64 14.44
N ASN A 135 16.70 3.93 14.77
CA ASN A 135 17.77 4.61 15.46
C ASN A 135 17.21 5.75 16.36
N PRO A 136 17.02 5.51 17.67
CA PRO A 136 16.43 6.49 18.59
C PRO A 136 17.37 7.66 18.94
N TYR A 137 18.62 7.65 18.46
CA TYR A 137 19.61 8.70 18.74
C TYR A 137 19.69 9.77 17.65
N LEU A 138 19.03 9.55 16.50
CA LEU A 138 18.90 10.57 15.46
C LEU A 138 17.87 11.62 15.87
N GLU A 139 18.25 12.89 15.72
CA GLU A 139 17.30 14.00 15.80
C GLU A 139 16.37 13.95 14.57
N VAL A 140 15.05 14.08 14.78
CA VAL A 140 14.08 14.15 13.68
C VAL A 140 13.54 15.56 13.56
N ILE A 141 13.77 16.17 12.40
CA ILE A 141 13.37 17.56 12.11
C ILE A 141 12.20 17.54 11.13
N ALA A 142 11.17 18.33 11.40
CA ALA A 142 9.98 18.40 10.55
C ALA A 142 9.70 19.85 10.13
N PRO A 143 10.46 20.40 9.16
CA PRO A 143 10.43 21.84 8.85
C PRO A 143 9.02 22.38 8.57
N VAL A 144 8.23 21.64 7.78
CA VAL A 144 6.85 22.02 7.41
C VAL A 144 5.94 22.14 8.63
N ARG A 145 6.14 21.32 9.66
CA ARG A 145 5.39 21.38 10.92
C ARG A 145 5.89 22.52 11.82
N GLU A 146 7.15 22.91 11.70
CA GLU A 146 7.79 23.91 12.55
C GLU A 146 7.57 25.35 12.07
N TRP A 147 7.71 25.63 10.78
CA TRP A 147 7.65 27.00 10.27
C TRP A 147 6.23 27.60 10.23
N LYS A 148 5.19 26.76 10.19
CA LYS A 148 3.76 27.14 10.17
C LYS A 148 3.34 28.19 9.13
N TRP A 149 4.13 28.39 8.09
CA TRP A 149 3.83 29.25 6.94
C TRP A 149 2.58 28.78 6.18
N SER A 150 1.84 29.75 5.66
CA SER A 150 0.90 29.57 4.55
C SER A 150 1.64 29.21 3.25
N ARG A 151 0.90 28.73 2.24
CA ARG A 151 1.48 28.40 0.93
C ARG A 151 2.04 29.65 0.25
N GLU A 152 1.39 30.79 0.45
CA GLU A 152 1.82 32.10 -0.06
C GLU A 152 3.14 32.54 0.58
N GLU A 153 3.27 32.37 1.90
CA GLU A 153 4.51 32.68 2.63
C GLU A 153 5.64 31.74 2.21
N GLU A 154 5.38 30.44 2.02
CA GLU A 154 6.36 29.48 1.51
C GLU A 154 6.84 29.85 0.09
N ILE A 155 5.92 30.27 -0.78
CA ILE A 155 6.25 30.76 -2.13
C ILE A 155 7.07 32.06 -2.07
N ALA A 156 6.73 32.97 -1.16
CA ALA A 156 7.50 34.20 -0.96
C ALA A 156 8.93 33.88 -0.49
N TYR A 157 9.07 33.01 0.51
CA TYR A 157 10.36 32.55 1.01
C TYR A 157 11.18 31.85 -0.08
N ALA A 158 10.54 31.02 -0.92
CA ALA A 158 11.18 30.38 -2.06
C ALA A 158 11.75 31.42 -3.05
N LYS A 159 11.00 32.49 -3.35
CA LYS A 159 11.47 33.58 -4.22
C LYS A 159 12.61 34.39 -3.60
N GLU A 160 12.52 34.68 -2.31
CA GLU A 160 13.55 35.44 -1.58
C GLU A 160 14.88 34.69 -1.49
N ASN A 161 14.84 33.34 -1.54
CA ASN A 161 16.01 32.47 -1.42
C ASN A 161 16.39 31.77 -2.73
N ASP A 162 15.95 32.28 -3.88
CA ASP A 162 16.26 31.76 -5.22
C ASP A 162 15.95 30.26 -5.40
N VAL A 163 14.92 29.75 -4.71
CA VAL A 163 14.46 28.36 -4.84
C VAL A 163 13.55 28.25 -6.08
N PRO A 164 13.87 27.40 -7.07
CA PRO A 164 13.03 27.24 -8.25
C PRO A 164 11.64 26.69 -7.90
N ILE A 165 10.61 27.49 -8.17
CA ILE A 165 9.21 27.11 -7.99
C ILE A 165 8.78 26.24 -9.19
N PRO A 166 8.16 25.07 -8.95
CA PRO A 166 7.64 24.24 -10.04
C PRO A 166 6.65 25.00 -10.93
N ILE A 167 6.67 24.71 -12.22
CA ILE A 167 5.77 25.33 -13.22
C ILE A 167 4.30 24.92 -12.98
N ASN A 168 4.06 23.75 -12.39
CA ASN A 168 2.73 23.19 -12.08
C ASN A 168 2.18 23.65 -10.73
N LEU A 169 2.17 24.96 -10.44
CA LEU A 169 1.41 25.50 -9.30
C LEU A 169 -0.11 25.35 -9.47
N ASP A 170 -0.58 25.01 -10.67
CA ASP A 170 -1.99 25.05 -11.05
C ASP A 170 -2.77 23.76 -10.70
N SER A 171 -2.11 22.65 -10.35
CA SER A 171 -2.83 21.44 -9.93
C SER A 171 -3.43 21.66 -8.54
N PRO A 172 -4.75 21.53 -8.36
CA PRO A 172 -5.40 21.74 -7.07
C PRO A 172 -5.21 20.56 -6.10
N PHE A 173 -4.61 19.45 -6.56
CA PHE A 173 -4.49 18.21 -5.79
C PHE A 173 -3.10 18.04 -5.16
N SER A 174 -3.10 17.52 -3.94
CA SER A 174 -1.91 16.92 -3.33
C SER A 174 -1.83 15.46 -3.79
N ILE A 175 -0.77 15.13 -4.53
CA ILE A 175 -0.59 13.83 -5.19
C ILE A 175 0.56 13.08 -4.53
N ASP A 176 0.32 11.84 -4.14
CA ASP A 176 1.37 10.89 -3.77
C ASP A 176 1.18 9.58 -4.53
N GLN A 177 2.25 9.12 -5.18
CA GLN A 177 2.26 7.97 -6.06
C GLN A 177 3.50 7.12 -5.82
N ASN A 178 3.34 5.82 -5.93
CA ASN A 178 4.42 4.84 -6.05
C ASN A 178 3.93 3.66 -6.89
N LEU A 179 4.77 2.64 -7.01
CA LEU A 179 4.50 1.40 -7.74
C LEU A 179 3.17 0.73 -7.34
N TRP A 180 2.76 0.82 -6.08
CA TRP A 180 1.55 0.14 -5.57
C TRP A 180 0.26 0.89 -5.87
N GLY A 181 0.34 2.19 -6.15
CA GLY A 181 -0.81 3.01 -6.51
C GLY A 181 -0.57 4.51 -6.37
N ARG A 182 -1.64 5.27 -6.54
CA ARG A 182 -1.68 6.74 -6.48
C ARG A 182 -2.78 7.19 -5.53
N SER A 183 -2.57 8.32 -4.87
CA SER A 183 -3.47 8.96 -3.92
C SER A 183 -3.59 10.44 -4.23
N ASN A 184 -4.79 10.98 -4.08
CA ASN A 184 -5.11 12.39 -4.30
C ASN A 184 -5.99 12.91 -3.17
N GLU A 185 -5.65 14.10 -2.69
CA GLU A 185 -6.43 14.85 -1.71
C GLU A 185 -6.38 16.36 -2.02
N CYS A 186 -7.02 17.16 -1.16
CA CYS A 186 -7.14 18.62 -1.25
C CYS A 186 -8.07 19.12 -2.38
N GLY A 187 -8.33 20.44 -2.35
CA GLY A 187 -9.17 21.10 -3.34
C GLY A 187 -10.62 20.61 -3.32
N ILE A 188 -11.20 20.38 -4.49
CA ILE A 188 -12.59 19.93 -4.64
C ILE A 188 -12.85 18.55 -3.98
N LEU A 189 -11.81 17.75 -3.75
CA LEU A 189 -11.93 16.43 -3.11
C LEU A 189 -12.28 16.52 -1.62
N GLU A 190 -12.06 17.67 -0.98
CA GLU A 190 -12.42 17.88 0.44
C GLU A 190 -13.94 17.92 0.68
N ASP A 191 -14.74 18.28 -0.32
CA ASP A 191 -16.20 18.23 -0.25
C ASP A 191 -16.69 16.81 -0.57
N PRO A 192 -17.18 16.02 0.40
CA PRO A 192 -17.62 14.65 0.17
C PRO A 192 -18.85 14.52 -0.74
N TRP A 193 -19.52 15.63 -1.06
CA TRP A 193 -20.62 15.64 -2.02
C TRP A 193 -20.15 15.82 -3.47
N ALA A 194 -18.97 16.41 -3.68
CA ALA A 194 -18.41 16.61 -5.00
C ALA A 194 -17.84 15.29 -5.55
N ALA A 195 -18.22 14.91 -6.77
CA ALA A 195 -17.59 13.77 -7.45
C ALA A 195 -16.12 14.10 -7.77
N PRO A 196 -15.18 13.13 -7.68
CA PRO A 196 -13.82 13.36 -8.11
C PRO A 196 -13.78 13.74 -9.60
N PRO A 197 -13.15 14.86 -9.98
CA PRO A 197 -13.01 15.24 -11.39
C PRO A 197 -12.01 14.32 -12.11
N GLU A 198 -12.07 14.27 -13.44
CA GLU A 198 -11.25 13.32 -14.22
C GLU A 198 -9.74 13.62 -14.13
N ASP A 199 -9.36 14.88 -13.94
CA ASP A 199 -7.97 15.30 -13.73
C ASP A 199 -7.42 14.89 -12.34
N ALA A 200 -8.25 14.33 -11.46
CA ALA A 200 -7.79 13.66 -10.25
C ALA A 200 -7.26 12.24 -10.52
N TYR A 201 -7.43 11.69 -11.73
CA TYR A 201 -6.99 10.35 -12.11
C TYR A 201 -5.87 10.41 -13.17
N GLU A 202 -4.94 9.46 -13.10
CA GLU A 202 -3.80 9.37 -14.04
C GLU A 202 -3.44 7.92 -14.40
N MET A 203 -3.55 7.00 -13.46
CA MET A 203 -3.21 5.58 -13.66
C MET A 203 -4.32 4.77 -14.34
N THR A 204 -5.56 5.26 -14.30
CA THR A 204 -6.76 4.52 -14.71
C THR A 204 -7.62 5.32 -15.67
N LEU A 205 -8.25 4.66 -16.64
CA LEU A 205 -9.24 5.30 -17.53
C LEU A 205 -10.62 5.38 -16.87
N ALA A 206 -11.36 6.44 -17.20
CA ALA A 206 -12.79 6.54 -16.89
C ALA A 206 -13.55 5.38 -17.54
N LEU A 207 -14.60 4.88 -16.87
CA LEU A 207 -15.30 3.67 -17.31
C LEU A 207 -15.86 3.77 -18.73
N GLU A 208 -16.26 4.98 -19.11
CA GLU A 208 -16.81 5.39 -20.40
C GLU A 208 -15.75 5.24 -21.50
N ASP A 209 -14.49 5.52 -21.17
CA ASP A 209 -13.33 5.50 -22.07
C ASP A 209 -12.58 4.16 -22.06
N THR A 210 -12.87 3.27 -21.11
CA THR A 210 -12.30 1.91 -21.10
C THR A 210 -12.77 1.07 -22.30
N PRO A 211 -11.97 0.07 -22.75
CA PRO A 211 -12.34 -0.82 -23.85
C PRO A 211 -13.70 -1.52 -23.65
N ASN A 212 -14.46 -1.67 -24.73
CA ASN A 212 -15.71 -2.46 -24.74
C ASN A 212 -15.48 -3.99 -24.87
N LYS A 213 -14.23 -4.43 -24.93
CA LYS A 213 -13.87 -5.85 -24.93
C LYS A 213 -13.09 -6.16 -23.64
N PRO A 214 -13.46 -7.22 -22.91
CA PRO A 214 -12.69 -7.63 -21.74
C PRO A 214 -11.30 -8.13 -22.13
N GLU A 215 -10.36 -8.03 -21.20
CA GLU A 215 -9.04 -8.60 -21.32
C GLU A 215 -8.86 -9.66 -20.22
N PHE A 216 -8.20 -10.77 -20.55
CA PHE A 216 -8.00 -11.89 -19.63
C PHE A 216 -6.52 -11.99 -19.30
N VAL A 217 -6.22 -12.12 -18.01
CA VAL A 217 -4.87 -12.30 -17.50
C VAL A 217 -4.81 -13.54 -16.62
N GLU A 218 -3.89 -14.45 -16.92
CA GLU A 218 -3.54 -15.55 -16.02
C GLU A 218 -2.37 -15.12 -15.13
N ILE A 219 -2.58 -15.10 -13.82
CA ILE A 219 -1.57 -14.72 -12.83
C ILE A 219 -1.09 -16.00 -12.15
N GLY A 220 0.20 -16.32 -12.31
CA GLY A 220 0.83 -17.46 -11.64
C GLY A 220 1.45 -17.04 -10.31
N PHE A 221 1.24 -17.85 -9.28
CA PHE A 221 1.79 -17.67 -7.94
C PHE A 221 2.65 -18.87 -7.55
N GLU A 222 3.73 -18.60 -6.83
CA GLU A 222 4.60 -19.59 -6.19
C GLU A 222 4.74 -19.21 -4.71
N ALA A 223 4.31 -20.07 -3.79
CA ALA A 223 4.32 -19.82 -2.35
C ALA A 223 3.77 -18.42 -1.96
N GLY A 224 2.64 -18.04 -2.56
CA GLY A 224 1.99 -16.76 -2.33
C GLY A 224 2.64 -15.55 -3.01
N VAL A 225 3.67 -15.75 -3.85
CA VAL A 225 4.35 -14.67 -4.59
C VAL A 225 3.87 -14.71 -6.04
N PRO A 226 3.33 -13.62 -6.62
CA PRO A 226 3.02 -13.60 -8.04
C PRO A 226 4.33 -13.58 -8.86
N THR A 227 4.49 -14.52 -9.77
CA THR A 227 5.72 -14.74 -10.55
C THR A 227 5.53 -14.59 -12.05
N THR A 228 4.30 -14.79 -12.55
CA THR A 228 4.03 -14.76 -13.99
C THR A 228 2.72 -14.05 -14.34
N LEU A 229 2.69 -13.40 -15.51
CA LEU A 229 1.48 -12.94 -16.18
C LEU A 229 1.40 -13.60 -17.56
N ASN A 230 0.29 -14.29 -17.85
CA ASN A 230 0.08 -15.04 -19.09
C ASN A 230 1.25 -16.00 -19.43
N GLY A 231 1.82 -16.64 -18.40
CA GLY A 231 2.96 -17.56 -18.53
C GLY A 231 4.32 -16.88 -18.71
N THR A 232 4.38 -15.55 -18.86
CA THR A 232 5.65 -14.81 -18.90
C THR A 232 6.11 -14.49 -17.49
N ALA A 233 7.37 -14.78 -17.16
CA ALA A 233 7.97 -14.50 -15.85
C ALA A 233 8.41 -13.04 -15.74
N TYR A 234 8.21 -12.47 -14.55
CA TYR A 234 8.60 -11.09 -14.20
C TYR A 234 9.26 -11.08 -12.83
N SER A 235 10.11 -10.08 -12.57
CA SER A 235 10.37 -9.67 -11.19
C SER A 235 9.12 -9.02 -10.60
N LEU A 236 9.00 -8.96 -9.28
CA LEU A 236 7.76 -8.51 -8.66
C LEU A 236 7.44 -7.04 -8.99
N ALA A 237 8.46 -6.16 -9.05
CA ALA A 237 8.19 -4.78 -9.40
C ALA A 237 7.70 -4.63 -10.85
N GLU A 238 8.35 -5.31 -11.80
CA GLU A 238 7.93 -5.29 -13.22
C GLU A 238 6.57 -5.93 -13.45
N LEU A 239 6.22 -6.96 -12.66
CA LEU A 239 4.89 -7.57 -12.65
C LEU A 239 3.83 -6.54 -12.24
N ILE A 240 4.06 -5.83 -11.13
CA ILE A 240 3.14 -4.81 -10.62
C ILE A 240 2.99 -3.67 -11.64
N LYS A 241 4.09 -3.18 -12.24
CA LYS A 241 4.04 -2.14 -13.30
C LYS A 241 3.23 -2.59 -14.50
N THR A 242 3.51 -3.80 -15.01
CA THR A 242 2.82 -4.37 -16.17
C THR A 242 1.32 -4.51 -15.89
N LEU A 243 0.97 -5.02 -14.70
CA LEU A 243 -0.42 -5.20 -14.31
C LEU A 243 -1.14 -3.87 -14.03
N ASN A 244 -0.44 -2.85 -13.52
CA ASN A 244 -1.00 -1.51 -13.37
C ASN A 244 -1.46 -0.96 -14.72
N ALA A 245 -0.63 -1.07 -15.76
CA ALA A 245 -0.98 -0.61 -17.11
C ALA A 245 -2.16 -1.42 -17.69
N LEU A 246 -2.12 -2.75 -17.57
CA LEU A 246 -3.18 -3.64 -18.07
C LEU A 246 -4.52 -3.38 -17.36
N ALA A 247 -4.55 -3.39 -16.03
CA ALA A 247 -5.78 -3.21 -15.27
C ALA A 247 -6.28 -1.75 -15.28
N GLY A 248 -5.36 -0.77 -15.29
CA GLY A 248 -5.69 0.65 -15.36
C GLY A 248 -6.36 1.05 -16.67
N LYS A 249 -5.97 0.44 -17.80
CA LYS A 249 -6.67 0.56 -19.09
C LYS A 249 -8.15 0.13 -19.02
N HIS A 250 -8.51 -0.74 -18.09
CA HIS A 250 -9.88 -1.17 -17.85
C HIS A 250 -10.53 -0.44 -16.67
N GLY A 251 -9.92 0.62 -16.13
CA GLY A 251 -10.48 1.45 -15.05
C GLY A 251 -10.49 0.77 -13.68
N VAL A 252 -9.76 -0.34 -13.53
CA VAL A 252 -9.75 -1.13 -12.29
C VAL A 252 -9.06 -0.35 -11.17
N GLY A 253 -9.65 -0.37 -9.98
CA GLY A 253 -8.98 0.11 -8.76
C GLY A 253 -9.11 1.60 -8.49
N ARG A 254 -10.07 2.32 -9.10
CA ARG A 254 -10.50 3.64 -8.60
C ARG A 254 -11.25 3.47 -7.27
N ILE A 255 -10.80 4.16 -6.23
CA ILE A 255 -11.36 4.09 -4.87
C ILE A 255 -11.64 5.51 -4.37
N ASP A 256 -12.86 5.76 -3.89
CA ASP A 256 -13.23 6.99 -3.17
C ASP A 256 -13.56 6.62 -1.71
N HIS A 257 -12.79 7.17 -0.78
CA HIS A 257 -12.81 6.74 0.61
C HIS A 257 -12.77 7.94 1.56
N VAL A 258 -13.79 8.01 2.44
CA VAL A 258 -13.69 8.76 3.70
C VAL A 258 -13.10 7.82 4.75
N GLU A 259 -11.91 8.13 5.24
CA GLU A 259 -11.14 7.29 6.16
C GLU A 259 -10.98 7.93 7.54
N ASN A 260 -10.71 7.09 8.55
CA ASN A 260 -10.31 7.55 9.89
C ASN A 260 -8.79 7.66 10.00
N ARG A 261 -8.26 8.88 10.11
CA ARG A 261 -6.83 9.11 10.38
C ARG A 261 -6.48 8.75 11.82
N LEU A 262 -5.25 8.28 12.02
CA LEU A 262 -4.72 7.97 13.35
C LEU A 262 -4.77 9.18 14.29
N VAL A 263 -4.60 10.38 13.73
CA VAL A 263 -4.64 11.66 14.47
C VAL A 263 -6.05 12.10 14.89
N GLY A 264 -7.08 11.27 14.67
CA GLY A 264 -8.43 11.46 15.22
C GLY A 264 -9.40 12.25 14.36
N ILE A 265 -9.05 12.57 13.11
CA ILE A 265 -9.94 13.23 12.15
C ILE A 265 -10.33 12.28 11.02
N LYS A 266 -11.42 12.61 10.33
CA LYS A 266 -11.73 12.01 9.04
C LYS A 266 -11.10 12.82 7.91
N SER A 267 -10.70 12.14 6.85
CA SER A 267 -10.31 12.75 5.58
C SER A 267 -10.99 12.00 4.44
N ARG A 268 -11.17 12.66 3.30
CA ARG A 268 -11.56 12.03 2.05
C ARG A 268 -10.36 11.98 1.12
N GLU A 269 -10.10 10.80 0.56
CA GLU A 269 -9.02 10.57 -0.37
C GLU A 269 -9.50 9.72 -1.54
N VAL A 270 -8.93 9.99 -2.72
CA VAL A 270 -9.18 9.25 -3.95
C VAL A 270 -7.92 8.49 -4.32
N TYR A 271 -8.05 7.18 -4.52
CA TYR A 271 -6.94 6.29 -4.85
C TYR A 271 -7.10 5.63 -6.20
N GLU A 272 -5.96 5.30 -6.82
CA GLU A 272 -5.87 4.44 -7.99
C GLU A 272 -4.92 3.28 -7.68
N CYS A 273 -5.46 2.05 -7.66
CA CYS A 273 -4.73 0.86 -7.22
C CYS A 273 -4.92 -0.34 -8.18
N PRO A 274 -4.64 -0.20 -9.49
CA PRO A 274 -5.03 -1.20 -10.49
C PRO A 274 -4.39 -2.57 -10.26
N ALA A 275 -3.06 -2.66 -10.10
CA ALA A 275 -2.40 -3.93 -9.83
C ALA A 275 -2.70 -4.44 -8.42
N ALA A 276 -2.65 -3.57 -7.40
CA ALA A 276 -2.89 -3.97 -6.01
C ALA A 276 -4.24 -4.66 -5.83
N MET A 277 -5.33 -4.06 -6.33
CA MET A 277 -6.67 -4.64 -6.23
C MET A 277 -6.79 -5.93 -7.04
N THR A 278 -6.17 -6.00 -8.22
CA THR A 278 -6.18 -7.20 -9.05
C THR A 278 -5.42 -8.36 -8.39
N LEU A 279 -4.24 -8.09 -7.83
CA LEU A 279 -3.41 -9.08 -7.14
C LEU A 279 -4.05 -9.56 -5.85
N ILE A 280 -4.57 -8.65 -5.01
CA ILE A 280 -5.27 -9.03 -3.77
C ILE A 280 -6.46 -9.95 -4.09
N THR A 281 -7.26 -9.59 -5.10
CA THR A 281 -8.41 -10.39 -5.54
C THR A 281 -7.97 -11.77 -6.02
N ALA A 282 -6.97 -11.84 -6.91
CA ALA A 282 -6.47 -13.12 -7.42
C ALA A 282 -5.84 -13.98 -6.32
N HIS A 283 -5.04 -13.37 -5.45
CA HIS A 283 -4.36 -14.05 -4.35
C HIS A 283 -5.37 -14.67 -3.36
N LYS A 284 -6.39 -13.91 -2.94
CA LYS A 284 -7.46 -14.42 -2.06
C LYS A 284 -8.16 -15.64 -2.65
N GLU A 285 -8.44 -15.59 -3.94
CA GLU A 285 -9.15 -16.67 -4.63
C GLU A 285 -8.28 -17.94 -4.77
N LEU A 286 -6.95 -17.81 -4.80
CA LEU A 286 -6.02 -18.94 -4.73
C LEU A 286 -5.89 -19.51 -3.32
N GLU A 287 -5.86 -18.65 -2.29
CA GLU A 287 -5.89 -19.10 -0.90
C GLU A 287 -7.17 -19.90 -0.60
N ASP A 288 -8.33 -19.47 -1.09
CA ASP A 288 -9.59 -20.21 -0.92
C ASP A 288 -9.57 -21.62 -1.53
N LEU A 289 -8.69 -21.85 -2.52
CA LEU A 289 -8.47 -23.16 -3.12
C LEU A 289 -7.47 -24.02 -2.33
N THR A 290 -6.56 -23.41 -1.59
CA THR A 290 -5.36 -24.06 -1.03
C THR A 290 -5.31 -24.06 0.50
N HIS A 291 -6.17 -23.27 1.18
CA HIS A 291 -6.26 -23.21 2.64
C HIS A 291 -7.41 -24.07 3.16
N VAL A 292 -7.13 -24.83 4.22
CA VAL A 292 -8.18 -25.49 4.99
C VAL A 292 -9.05 -24.44 5.69
N LYS A 293 -10.31 -24.79 5.95
CA LYS A 293 -11.32 -23.90 6.53
C LYS A 293 -10.84 -23.11 7.76
N GLU A 294 -10.15 -23.76 8.69
CA GLU A 294 -9.72 -23.10 9.93
C GLU A 294 -8.70 -21.99 9.69
N VAL A 295 -7.73 -22.21 8.79
CA VAL A 295 -6.75 -21.19 8.39
C VAL A 295 -7.46 -20.05 7.66
N ALA A 296 -8.31 -20.37 6.67
CA ALA A 296 -9.06 -19.38 5.90
C ALA A 296 -9.98 -18.51 6.76
N HIS A 297 -10.53 -19.05 7.86
CA HIS A 297 -11.41 -18.33 8.77
C HIS A 297 -10.65 -17.54 9.85
N PHE A 298 -9.43 -17.95 10.21
CA PHE A 298 -8.63 -17.24 11.22
C PHE A 298 -7.74 -16.16 10.60
N LYS A 299 -7.21 -16.39 9.40
CA LYS A 299 -6.31 -15.46 8.70
C LYS A 299 -6.90 -14.04 8.56
N PRO A 300 -8.20 -13.81 8.33
CA PRO A 300 -8.77 -12.46 8.34
C PRO A 300 -8.52 -11.63 9.61
N VAL A 301 -8.40 -12.28 10.79
CA VAL A 301 -8.03 -11.59 12.04
C VAL A 301 -6.58 -11.07 11.97
N ILE A 302 -5.69 -11.85 11.36
CA ILE A 302 -4.29 -11.50 11.13
C ILE A 302 -4.18 -10.40 10.07
N GLU A 303 -4.91 -10.52 8.96
CA GLU A 303 -4.99 -9.53 7.88
C GLU A 303 -5.41 -8.16 8.42
N GLN A 304 -6.48 -8.11 9.22
CA GLN A 304 -6.94 -6.88 9.87
C GLN A 304 -5.84 -6.28 10.76
N LYS A 305 -5.19 -7.10 11.59
CA LYS A 305 -4.14 -6.61 12.50
C LYS A 305 -2.93 -6.06 11.75
N ILE A 306 -2.53 -6.71 10.66
CA ILE A 306 -1.44 -6.24 9.78
C ILE A 306 -1.84 -4.91 9.14
N THR A 307 -3.06 -4.82 8.62
CA THR A 307 -3.59 -3.60 7.98
C THR A 307 -3.53 -2.41 8.94
N GLU A 308 -4.04 -2.57 10.17
CA GLU A 308 -4.00 -1.54 11.22
C GLU A 308 -2.56 -1.17 11.60
N LEU A 309 -1.68 -2.16 11.77
CA LEU A 309 -0.28 -1.95 12.14
C LEU A 309 0.45 -1.09 11.11
N ILE A 310 0.26 -1.39 9.82
CA ILE A 310 0.88 -0.64 8.72
C ILE A 310 0.30 0.76 8.65
N TYR A 311 -1.03 0.91 8.66
CA TYR A 311 -1.69 2.22 8.61
C TYR A 311 -1.21 3.15 9.73
N ASN A 312 -1.06 2.60 10.94
CA ASN A 312 -0.65 3.31 12.15
C ASN A 312 0.85 3.58 12.27
N GLY A 313 1.66 3.24 11.26
CA GLY A 313 3.10 3.51 11.25
C GLY A 313 3.93 2.60 12.15
N LEU A 314 3.42 1.41 12.48
CA LEU A 314 4.05 0.46 13.39
C LEU A 314 4.82 -0.66 12.67
N TRP A 315 5.30 -0.41 11.45
CA TRP A 315 6.00 -1.40 10.60
C TRP A 315 7.18 -2.08 11.30
N PHE A 316 7.96 -1.31 12.07
CA PHE A 316 9.13 -1.82 12.81
C PHE A 316 8.79 -2.31 14.22
N SER A 317 7.51 -2.43 14.57
CA SER A 317 7.11 -3.02 15.85
C SER A 317 7.39 -4.54 15.87
N PRO A 318 7.73 -5.13 17.04
CA PRO A 318 7.96 -6.58 17.15
C PRO A 318 6.77 -7.44 16.71
N LEU A 319 5.54 -6.92 16.85
CA LEU A 319 4.33 -7.62 16.42
C LEU A 319 4.34 -7.90 14.90
N LYS A 320 4.92 -7.01 14.08
CA LYS A 320 5.02 -7.21 12.63
C LYS A 320 5.74 -8.50 12.27
N GLN A 321 6.83 -8.83 12.97
CA GLN A 321 7.59 -10.05 12.71
C GLN A 321 6.77 -11.31 13.03
N ALA A 322 6.02 -11.32 14.14
CA ALA A 322 5.17 -12.45 14.51
C ALA A 322 4.02 -12.65 13.50
N LEU A 323 3.37 -11.57 13.07
CA LEU A 323 2.31 -11.61 12.06
C LEU A 323 2.86 -12.04 10.69
N HIS A 324 4.05 -11.56 10.32
CA HIS A 324 4.70 -11.96 9.07
C HIS A 324 5.09 -13.45 9.08
N ALA A 325 5.59 -13.99 10.20
CA ALA A 325 5.88 -15.41 10.33
C ALA A 325 4.62 -16.28 10.15
N PHE A 326 3.47 -15.85 10.68
CA PHE A 326 2.19 -16.50 10.41
C PHE A 326 1.87 -16.50 8.91
N LEU A 327 2.01 -15.35 8.22
CA LEU A 327 1.78 -15.31 6.78
C LEU A 327 2.70 -16.27 6.04
N GLN A 328 4.02 -16.20 6.27
CA GLN A 328 4.99 -17.07 5.62
C GLN A 328 4.65 -18.56 5.77
N GLU A 329 4.13 -18.97 6.94
CA GLU A 329 3.64 -20.33 7.14
C GLU A 329 2.44 -20.65 6.26
N THR A 330 1.43 -19.78 6.24
CA THR A 330 0.20 -19.98 5.44
C THR A 330 0.43 -19.93 3.93
N GLN A 331 1.51 -19.29 3.47
CA GLN A 331 1.78 -19.10 2.05
C GLN A 331 2.45 -20.30 1.36
N LYS A 332 3.01 -21.27 2.12
CA LYS A 332 3.82 -22.37 1.56
C LYS A 332 3.17 -23.16 0.42
N ASN A 333 1.85 -23.35 0.48
CA ASN A 333 1.08 -24.12 -0.51
C ASN A 333 0.23 -23.22 -1.43
N VAL A 334 0.38 -21.89 -1.35
CA VAL A 334 -0.37 -20.94 -2.18
C VAL A 334 0.35 -20.81 -3.54
N THR A 335 0.43 -21.94 -4.26
CA THR A 335 1.06 -22.07 -5.58
C THR A 335 0.00 -22.46 -6.59
N GLY A 336 -0.09 -21.76 -7.72
CA GLY A 336 -1.10 -22.04 -8.74
C GLY A 336 -1.29 -20.92 -9.74
N THR A 337 -2.38 -20.98 -10.50
CA THR A 337 -2.72 -19.96 -11.51
C THR A 337 -4.16 -19.50 -11.31
N VAL A 338 -4.37 -18.19 -11.37
CA VAL A 338 -5.70 -17.57 -11.31
C VAL A 338 -5.95 -16.80 -12.59
N ARG A 339 -7.07 -17.07 -13.26
CA ARG A 339 -7.49 -16.34 -14.46
C ARG A 339 -8.46 -15.23 -14.07
N VAL A 340 -8.06 -14.00 -14.37
CA VAL A 340 -8.80 -12.78 -14.06
C VAL A 340 -9.26 -12.10 -15.34
N LYS A 341 -10.53 -11.71 -15.39
CA LYS A 341 -11.11 -10.87 -16.42
C LYS A 341 -11.10 -9.42 -15.96
N LEU A 342 -10.43 -8.56 -16.72
CA LEU A 342 -10.39 -7.12 -16.55
C LEU A 342 -11.42 -6.49 -17.46
N PHE A 343 -12.42 -5.80 -16.87
CA PHE A 343 -13.48 -5.17 -17.64
C PHE A 343 -14.22 -4.09 -16.86
N LYS A 344 -14.31 -2.88 -17.43
CA LYS A 344 -15.19 -1.80 -16.97
C LYS A 344 -15.14 -1.60 -15.45
N GLY A 345 -13.94 -1.37 -14.91
CA GLY A 345 -13.69 -1.11 -13.49
C GLY A 345 -13.47 -2.35 -12.63
N HIS A 346 -13.64 -3.56 -13.18
CA HIS A 346 -13.66 -4.79 -12.41
C HIS A 346 -12.50 -5.72 -12.77
N ALA A 347 -11.92 -6.35 -11.74
CA ALA A 347 -11.09 -7.54 -11.83
C ALA A 347 -11.92 -8.74 -11.32
N ILE A 348 -12.37 -9.60 -12.23
CA ILE A 348 -13.30 -10.70 -11.93
C ILE A 348 -12.57 -12.03 -12.11
N VAL A 349 -12.48 -12.85 -11.07
CA VAL A 349 -11.88 -14.18 -11.19
C VAL A 349 -12.84 -15.13 -11.91
N GLU A 350 -12.35 -15.78 -12.97
CA GLU A 350 -13.11 -16.72 -13.80
C GLU A 350 -12.53 -18.15 -13.78
N GLY A 351 -11.49 -18.39 -12.98
CA GLY A 351 -10.95 -19.73 -12.80
C GLY A 351 -9.69 -19.74 -11.95
N ARG A 352 -9.48 -20.84 -11.23
CA ARG A 352 -8.26 -21.11 -10.45
C ARG A 352 -7.83 -22.55 -10.68
N LYS A 353 -6.52 -22.81 -10.64
CA LYS A 353 -5.95 -24.17 -10.65
C LYS A 353 -4.70 -24.21 -9.78
N SER A 354 -4.48 -25.31 -9.08
CA SER A 354 -3.34 -25.52 -8.20
C SER A 354 -3.06 -27.01 -8.07
N GLU A 355 -1.78 -27.39 -7.99
CA GLU A 355 -1.38 -28.74 -7.60
C GLU A 355 -1.59 -29.01 -6.09
N TYR A 356 -1.76 -27.96 -5.30
CA TYR A 356 -2.08 -27.98 -3.87
C TYR A 356 -3.57 -27.73 -3.60
N SER A 357 -4.42 -27.93 -4.61
CA SER A 357 -5.87 -27.74 -4.47
C SER A 357 -6.43 -28.66 -3.38
N LEU A 358 -7.17 -28.08 -2.43
CA LEU A 358 -7.99 -28.81 -1.47
C LEU A 358 -9.42 -29.03 -1.97
N TYR A 359 -9.78 -28.43 -3.11
CA TYR A 359 -10.99 -28.79 -3.82
C TYR A 359 -10.79 -30.14 -4.51
N ASP A 360 -11.56 -31.13 -4.06
CA ASP A 360 -11.66 -32.44 -4.68
C ASP A 360 -13.04 -32.56 -5.34
N GLU A 361 -13.05 -32.62 -6.67
CA GLU A 361 -14.28 -32.73 -7.45
C GLU A 361 -15.10 -33.97 -7.08
N LYS A 362 -14.46 -35.09 -6.75
CA LYS A 362 -15.16 -36.33 -6.43
C LYS A 362 -15.84 -36.30 -5.07
N LEU A 363 -15.33 -35.51 -4.13
CA LEU A 363 -15.98 -35.29 -2.84
C LEU A 363 -17.13 -34.27 -2.92
N ALA A 364 -17.18 -33.47 -3.99
CA ALA A 364 -18.15 -32.38 -4.16
C ALA A 364 -19.26 -32.69 -5.20
N THR A 365 -18.99 -33.59 -6.14
CA THR A 365 -19.89 -33.90 -7.26
C THR A 365 -21.14 -34.65 -6.81
N TYR A 366 -22.23 -34.49 -7.57
CA TYR A 366 -23.47 -35.27 -7.42
C TYR A 366 -23.61 -36.36 -8.49
N THR A 367 -22.56 -36.58 -9.27
CA THR A 367 -22.55 -37.58 -10.34
C THR A 367 -22.26 -38.98 -9.78
N ALA A 368 -22.27 -39.99 -10.64
CA ALA A 368 -21.95 -41.38 -10.25
C ALA A 368 -20.51 -41.58 -9.74
N GLN A 369 -19.66 -40.55 -9.80
CA GLN A 369 -18.29 -40.56 -9.30
C GLN A 369 -18.16 -39.98 -7.88
N ASP A 370 -19.29 -39.66 -7.22
CA ASP A 370 -19.31 -39.15 -5.85
C ASP A 370 -18.65 -40.14 -4.87
N GLU A 371 -17.63 -39.65 -4.15
CA GLU A 371 -16.87 -40.40 -3.15
C GLU A 371 -17.21 -39.94 -1.70
N PHE A 372 -18.15 -38.99 -1.52
CA PHE A 372 -18.55 -38.51 -0.20
C PHE A 372 -19.37 -39.54 0.59
N ASN A 373 -18.98 -39.80 1.85
CA ASN A 373 -19.74 -40.70 2.72
C ASN A 373 -20.95 -40.00 3.36
N HIS A 374 -22.10 -40.11 2.70
CA HIS A 374 -23.36 -39.51 3.15
C HIS A 374 -23.84 -40.01 4.53
N ASP A 375 -23.57 -41.26 4.89
CA ASP A 375 -24.03 -41.85 6.16
C ASP A 375 -23.37 -41.18 7.38
N ALA A 376 -22.15 -40.68 7.22
CA ALA A 376 -21.43 -39.96 8.28
C ALA A 376 -22.12 -38.64 8.67
N ALA A 377 -22.86 -38.01 7.75
CA ALA A 377 -23.50 -36.72 7.98
C ALA A 377 -24.55 -36.77 9.09
N VAL A 378 -25.30 -37.87 9.21
CA VAL A 378 -26.36 -38.04 10.22
C VAL A 378 -25.80 -37.99 11.65
N GLY A 379 -24.71 -38.73 11.88
CA GLY A 379 -24.00 -38.72 13.16
C GLY A 379 -23.36 -37.36 13.45
N PHE A 380 -22.72 -36.75 12.44
CA PHE A 380 -22.12 -35.43 12.56
C PHE A 380 -23.14 -34.36 12.96
N ILE A 381 -24.27 -34.24 12.24
CA ILE A 381 -25.33 -33.26 12.52
C ILE A 381 -25.89 -33.45 13.92
N SER A 382 -26.10 -34.71 14.34
CA SER A 382 -26.64 -35.03 15.66
C SER A 382 -25.73 -34.55 16.79
N LEU A 383 -24.41 -34.70 16.65
CA LEU A 383 -23.43 -34.25 17.64
C LEU A 383 -23.17 -32.75 17.56
N PHE A 384 -22.97 -32.20 16.36
CA PHE A 384 -22.68 -30.79 16.15
C PHE A 384 -23.84 -29.90 16.62
N GLY A 385 -25.08 -30.29 16.33
CA GLY A 385 -26.28 -29.55 16.73
C GLY A 385 -26.73 -29.80 18.17
N LEU A 386 -26.12 -30.75 18.89
CA LEU A 386 -26.56 -31.17 20.23
C LEU A 386 -26.64 -30.00 21.23
N PRO A 387 -25.66 -29.09 21.33
CA PRO A 387 -25.74 -27.97 22.28
C PRO A 387 -26.93 -27.05 21.98
N THR A 388 -27.16 -26.70 20.71
CA THR A 388 -28.28 -25.86 20.28
C THR A 388 -29.62 -26.53 20.55
N LYS A 389 -29.70 -27.85 20.32
CA LYS A 389 -30.89 -28.65 20.64
C LYS A 389 -31.21 -28.61 22.14
N VAL A 390 -30.21 -28.82 23.00
CA VAL A 390 -30.39 -28.76 24.46
C VAL A 390 -30.80 -27.36 24.92
N TYR A 391 -30.17 -26.31 24.38
CA TYR A 391 -30.58 -24.92 24.65
C TYR A 391 -32.06 -24.70 24.34
N SER A 392 -32.53 -25.15 23.18
CA SER A 392 -33.94 -25.05 22.79
C SER A 392 -34.87 -25.83 23.74
N GLN A 393 -34.51 -27.05 24.13
CA GLN A 393 -35.29 -27.88 25.05
C GLN A 393 -35.48 -27.23 26.42
N VAL A 394 -34.46 -26.54 26.93
CA VAL A 394 -34.51 -25.82 28.21
C VAL A 394 -35.34 -24.53 28.09
N ASN A 395 -35.22 -23.82 26.97
CA ASN A 395 -35.80 -22.47 26.83
C ASN A 395 -37.19 -22.44 26.16
N GLN A 396 -37.65 -23.54 25.55
CA GLN A 396 -39.01 -23.78 24.99
C GLN A 396 -39.70 -22.56 24.35
N LYS A 397 -38.95 -21.69 23.67
CA LYS A 397 -39.55 -20.57 22.95
C LYS A 397 -40.32 -21.13 21.76
N LYS A 398 -41.63 -20.88 21.71
CA LYS A 398 -42.41 -21.12 20.50
C LYS A 398 -41.84 -20.24 19.39
N VAL A 399 -41.78 -20.79 18.18
CA VAL A 399 -41.46 -19.99 17.00
C VAL A 399 -42.56 -18.93 16.89
N GLU A 400 -42.17 -17.66 17.01
CA GLU A 400 -43.08 -16.53 16.76
C GLU A 400 -43.46 -16.56 15.28
N ALA A 401 -44.76 -16.42 15.01
CA ALA A 401 -45.34 -16.56 13.67
C ALA A 401 -45.06 -15.35 12.78
#